data_AF-A0A2V7XXW9-F1
#
_entry.id   AF-A0A2V7XXW9-F1
#
_cell.length_a   1.000
_cell.length_b   1.000
_cell.length_c   1.000
_cell.angle_alpha   90.00
_cell.angle_beta   90.00
_cell.angle_gamma   90.00
#
_symmetry.space_group_name_H-M   'P 1'
#
loop_
_entity.id
_entity.type
_entity.pdbx_description
1 polymer ?
#
loop_
_entity_poly.entity_id
_entity_poly.type
_entity_poly.pdbx_seq_one_letter_code
_entity_poly.pdbx_strand_id
1 'polypeptide(L)'
;MRREVLHTPDDDELIVDHLDGSRLRFLLLHGLEGSSNSVYMQGLLRIIARHGFAATAMNFRSCARDPKNLSRMLMNRTAWLYHSGDTRDFDFLVGSMPKDLPIVAIGASLGGNVLLKWLGENPAQTMIKAAATMSVPYDLAAGARNLSIGAGLFYTAQFFQTMRRKTVSVVERFGVKLDVPGA
;
A
#
# COMPACT_ATOMS: atom_id res chain seq x y z
N MET A 1 -10.99 7.88 11.29
CA MET A 1 -11.09 7.08 10.05
C MET A 1 -12.00 5.90 10.30
N ARG A 2 -12.81 5.50 9.31
CA ARG A 2 -13.64 4.30 9.32
C ARG A 2 -12.94 3.19 8.54
N ARG A 3 -12.75 2.02 9.15
CA ARG A 3 -12.16 0.86 8.46
C ARG A 3 -13.23 0.11 7.67
N GLU A 4 -12.84 -0.37 6.50
CA GLU A 4 -13.65 -1.26 5.66
C GLU A 4 -12.77 -2.41 5.14
N VAL A 5 -13.39 -3.58 5.00
CA VAL A 5 -12.75 -4.80 4.50
C VAL A 5 -13.45 -5.16 3.22
N LEU A 6 -12.72 -5.16 2.12
CA LEU A 6 -13.21 -5.52 0.80
C LEU A 6 -12.78 -6.95 0.48
N HIS A 7 -13.71 -7.81 0.09
CA HIS A 7 -13.39 -9.17 -0.36
C HIS A 7 -12.85 -9.11 -1.79
N THR A 8 -11.62 -9.61 -1.99
CA THR A 8 -10.96 -9.61 -3.29
C THR A 8 -11.34 -10.85 -4.10
N PRO A 9 -11.21 -10.84 -5.44
CA PRO A 9 -11.57 -11.97 -6.30
C PRO A 9 -10.78 -13.26 -6.07
N ASP A 10 -9.66 -13.19 -5.37
CA ASP A 10 -8.79 -14.32 -5.03
C ASP A 10 -9.01 -14.83 -3.58
N ASP A 11 -10.23 -14.67 -3.06
CA ASP A 11 -10.67 -15.12 -1.74
C ASP A 11 -9.88 -14.53 -0.56
N ASP A 12 -9.34 -13.33 -0.77
CA ASP A 12 -8.60 -12.56 0.24
C ASP A 12 -9.37 -11.31 0.69
N GLU A 13 -8.71 -10.46 1.47
CA GLU A 13 -9.25 -9.24 2.04
C GLU A 13 -8.34 -8.04 1.79
N LEU A 14 -8.86 -6.98 1.18
CA LEU A 14 -8.20 -5.68 1.10
C LEU A 14 -8.76 -4.75 2.18
N ILE A 15 -7.91 -4.36 3.12
CA ILE A 15 -8.30 -3.47 4.23
C ILE A 15 -8.00 -2.01 3.85
N VAL A 16 -9.05 -1.20 3.84
CA VAL A 16 -8.97 0.24 3.55
C VAL A 16 -9.45 1.05 4.75
N ASP A 17 -8.84 2.21 4.95
CA ASP A 17 -9.24 3.15 6.00
C ASP A 17 -9.74 4.46 5.35
N HIS A 18 -11.00 4.80 5.60
CA HIS A 18 -11.68 5.95 5.03
C HIS A 18 -11.64 7.15 5.98
N LEU A 19 -11.47 8.33 5.39
CA LEU A 19 -11.76 9.61 6.00
C LEU A 19 -12.97 10.19 5.28
N ASP A 20 -14.04 10.46 6.03
CA ASP A 20 -15.25 11.05 5.48
C ASP A 20 -15.00 12.52 5.11
N GLY A 21 -15.66 12.96 4.04
CA GLY A 21 -15.53 14.30 3.50
C GLY A 21 -16.28 14.43 2.19
N SER A 22 -16.08 15.53 1.48
CA SER A 22 -16.83 15.83 0.25
C SER A 22 -15.93 16.50 -0.81
N ARG A 23 -16.52 16.80 -1.99
CA ARG A 23 -15.92 17.51 -3.14
C ARG A 23 -14.78 16.80 -3.87
N LEU A 24 -13.90 16.11 -3.15
CA LEU A 24 -12.72 15.43 -3.68
C LEU A 24 -12.41 14.22 -2.79
N ARG A 25 -12.00 13.11 -3.40
CA ARG A 25 -11.50 11.93 -2.68
C ARG A 25 -10.03 11.71 -2.97
N PHE A 26 -9.22 11.64 -1.91
CA PHE A 26 -7.82 11.27 -2.01
C PHE A 26 -7.66 9.76 -1.84
N LEU A 27 -7.06 9.09 -2.82
CA LEU A 27 -6.70 7.68 -2.73
C LEU A 27 -5.21 7.56 -2.40
N LEU A 28 -4.89 7.03 -1.22
CA LEU A 28 -3.53 7.09 -0.67
C LEU A 28 -2.88 5.70 -0.64
N LEU A 29 -1.67 5.58 -1.18
CA LEU A 29 -0.86 4.37 -1.21
C LEU A 29 0.43 4.57 -0.40
N HIS A 30 0.62 3.74 0.62
CA HIS A 30 1.81 3.78 1.46
C HIS A 30 3.04 3.12 0.79
N GLY A 31 4.24 3.41 1.27
CA GLY A 31 5.48 2.73 0.87
C GLY A 31 5.65 1.34 1.50
N LEU A 32 6.77 0.69 1.22
CA LEU A 32 7.09 -0.65 1.74
C LEU A 32 6.92 -0.72 3.27
N GLU A 33 6.21 -1.74 3.74
CA GLU A 33 5.90 -2.06 5.14
C GLU A 33 5.16 -0.95 5.93
N GLY A 34 4.64 0.05 5.21
CA GLY A 34 3.80 1.10 5.77
C GLY A 34 2.38 0.64 6.13
N SER A 35 1.51 1.62 6.36
CA SER A 35 0.06 1.47 6.54
C SER A 35 -0.58 2.85 6.53
N SER A 36 -1.92 2.93 6.63
CA SER A 36 -2.63 4.17 6.89
C SER A 36 -2.12 4.91 8.14
N ASN A 37 -1.57 4.21 9.13
CA ASN A 37 -1.00 4.78 10.37
C ASN A 37 0.44 5.29 10.24
N SER A 38 1.07 5.16 9.07
CA SER A 38 2.42 5.70 8.85
C SER A 38 2.44 7.22 9.06
N VAL A 39 3.51 7.76 9.64
CA VAL A 39 3.58 9.18 10.05
C VAL A 39 3.27 10.13 8.88
N TYR A 40 3.86 9.90 7.71
CA TYR A 40 3.59 10.72 6.52
C TYR A 40 2.15 10.56 6.01
N MET A 41 1.55 9.36 6.12
CA MET A 41 0.15 9.12 5.76
C MET A 41 -0.78 9.88 6.70
N GLN A 42 -0.52 9.84 8.01
CA GLN A 42 -1.27 10.61 9.00
C GLN A 42 -1.13 12.13 8.79
N GLY A 43 0.05 12.59 8.38
CA GLY A 43 0.29 13.98 7.96
C GLY A 43 -0.61 14.39 6.78
N LEU A 44 -0.62 13.58 5.70
CA LEU A 44 -1.48 13.81 4.54
C LEU A 44 -2.96 13.79 4.93
N LEU A 45 -3.40 12.76 5.65
CA LEU A 45 -4.78 12.61 6.11
C LEU A 45 -5.24 13.80 6.96
N ARG A 46 -4.37 14.32 7.84
CA ARG A 46 -4.66 15.52 8.64
C ARG A 46 -4.88 16.75 7.75
N ILE A 47 -4.06 16.95 6.73
CA ILE A 47 -4.21 18.07 5.79
C ILE A 47 -5.51 17.91 5.01
N ILE A 48 -5.77 16.73 4.47
CA ILE A 48 -6.99 16.41 3.72
C ILE A 48 -8.25 16.67 4.57
N ALA A 49 -8.25 16.20 5.83
CA ALA A 49 -9.32 16.42 6.78
C ALA A 49 -9.58 17.91 7.06
N ARG A 50 -8.50 18.71 7.22
CA ARG A 50 -8.62 20.16 7.45
C ARG A 50 -9.30 20.92 6.30
N HIS A 51 -9.25 20.37 5.09
CA HIS A 51 -9.94 20.92 3.92
C HIS A 51 -11.34 20.32 3.71
N GLY A 52 -11.81 19.42 4.58
CA GLY A 52 -13.12 18.78 4.45
C GLY A 52 -13.23 17.80 3.28
N PHE A 53 -12.09 17.34 2.76
CA PHE A 53 -12.03 16.39 1.65
C PHE A 53 -12.09 14.94 2.16
N ALA A 54 -12.60 14.04 1.32
CA ALA A 54 -12.63 12.62 1.65
C ALA A 54 -11.25 11.98 1.38
N ALA A 55 -10.94 10.88 2.07
CA ALA A 55 -9.79 10.04 1.73
C ALA A 55 -10.11 8.55 1.84
N THR A 56 -9.34 7.74 1.14
CA THR A 56 -9.30 6.29 1.27
C THR A 56 -7.83 5.89 1.25
N ALA A 57 -7.33 5.42 2.38
CA ALA A 57 -5.97 4.90 2.49
C ALA A 57 -6.02 3.38 2.28
N MET A 58 -5.38 2.92 1.21
CA MET A 58 -5.21 1.50 0.94
C MET A 58 -4.10 0.98 1.84
N ASN A 59 -4.38 -0.07 2.61
CA ASN A 59 -3.33 -0.86 3.23
C ASN A 59 -3.02 -2.02 2.30
N PHE A 60 -1.77 -2.12 1.84
CA PHE A 60 -1.33 -3.29 1.09
C PHE A 60 -1.52 -4.57 1.90
N ARG A 61 -1.54 -5.73 1.22
CA ARG A 61 -1.76 -7.01 1.90
C ARG A 61 -0.79 -7.22 3.06
N SER A 62 -1.35 -7.61 4.18
CA SER A 62 -0.69 -7.85 5.46
C SER A 62 0.00 -6.62 6.04
N CYS A 63 -0.42 -5.40 5.68
CA CYS A 63 0.13 -4.14 6.21
C CYS A 63 -0.82 -3.37 7.13
N ALA A 64 -2.13 -3.62 7.07
CA ALA A 64 -3.09 -2.97 7.96
C ALA A 64 -2.74 -3.25 9.42
N ARG A 65 -2.87 -2.25 10.30
CA ARG A 65 -2.53 -2.40 11.72
C ARG A 65 -3.76 -2.76 12.55
N ASP A 66 -3.58 -3.59 13.57
CA ASP A 66 -4.63 -3.90 14.55
C ASP A 66 -4.99 -2.61 15.31
N PRO A 67 -6.27 -2.17 15.30
CA PRO A 67 -6.69 -0.96 16.00
C PRO A 67 -6.41 -1.00 17.52
N LYS A 68 -6.33 -2.20 18.12
CA LYS A 68 -6.01 -2.39 19.54
C LYS A 68 -4.51 -2.43 19.82
N ASN A 69 -3.68 -2.68 18.80
CA ASN A 69 -2.23 -2.74 18.92
C ASN A 69 -1.57 -2.38 17.58
N LEU A 70 -1.18 -1.12 17.42
CA LEU A 70 -0.63 -0.62 16.16
C LEU A 70 0.72 -1.26 15.76
N SER A 71 1.40 -1.94 16.69
CA SER A 71 2.61 -2.71 16.39
C SER A 71 2.31 -4.03 15.67
N ARG A 72 1.06 -4.50 15.70
CA ARG A 72 0.62 -5.76 15.08
C ARG A 72 0.03 -5.50 13.70
N MET A 73 0.47 -6.28 12.71
CA MET A 73 -0.13 -6.34 11.38
C MET A 73 -1.28 -7.36 11.36
N LEU A 74 -2.35 -7.03 10.65
CA LEU A 74 -3.42 -7.95 10.32
C LEU A 74 -3.00 -8.73 9.08
N MET A 75 -2.87 -10.04 9.21
CA MET A 75 -2.45 -10.93 8.13
C MET A 75 -3.63 -11.24 7.21
N ASN A 76 -3.33 -11.32 5.91
CA ASN A 76 -4.26 -11.74 4.87
C ASN A 76 -4.58 -13.24 4.93
N ARG A 77 -5.60 -13.65 4.17
CA ARG A 77 -6.13 -15.02 4.12
C ARG A 77 -5.41 -15.90 3.10
N THR A 78 -4.63 -15.30 2.21
CA THR A 78 -3.82 -16.02 1.24
C THR A 78 -2.33 -15.85 1.54
N ALA A 79 -1.51 -16.68 0.90
CA ALA A 79 -0.06 -16.53 0.92
C ALA A 79 0.45 -15.36 0.06
N TRP A 80 -0.42 -14.67 -0.69
CA TRP A 80 -0.01 -13.64 -1.61
C TRP A 80 0.43 -12.36 -0.88
N LEU A 81 1.63 -11.90 -1.20
CA LEU A 81 2.20 -10.66 -0.66
C LEU A 81 2.29 -9.59 -1.76
N TYR A 82 2.06 -8.35 -1.38
CA TYR A 82 2.21 -7.20 -2.26
C TYR A 82 3.69 -6.98 -2.65
N HIS A 83 3.91 -6.43 -3.83
CA HIS A 83 5.21 -5.96 -4.28
C HIS A 83 5.05 -4.74 -5.20
N SER A 84 6.14 -4.10 -5.57
CA SER A 84 6.15 -2.85 -6.36
C SER A 84 5.56 -2.96 -7.77
N GLY A 85 5.41 -4.19 -8.29
CA GLY A 85 4.85 -4.47 -9.61
C GLY A 85 3.39 -4.94 -9.56
N ASP A 86 2.83 -5.17 -8.37
CA ASP A 86 1.48 -5.68 -8.23
C ASP A 86 0.47 -4.53 -8.23
N THR A 87 -0.31 -4.45 -9.31
CA THR A 87 -1.33 -3.41 -9.51
C THR A 87 -2.74 -3.93 -9.31
N ARG A 88 -2.93 -5.23 -9.04
CA ARG A 88 -4.26 -5.88 -9.02
C ARG A 88 -5.15 -5.37 -7.89
N ASP A 89 -4.62 -5.28 -6.67
CA ASP A 89 -5.41 -4.78 -5.53
C ASP A 89 -5.77 -3.30 -5.70
N PHE A 90 -4.88 -2.52 -6.34
CA PHE A 90 -5.15 -1.11 -6.61
C PHE A 90 -6.22 -0.95 -7.69
N ASP A 91 -6.14 -1.75 -8.77
CA ASP A 91 -7.15 -1.80 -9.83
C ASP A 91 -8.53 -2.18 -9.27
N PHE A 92 -8.57 -3.25 -8.47
CA PHE A 92 -9.77 -3.69 -7.77
C PHE A 92 -10.39 -2.58 -6.92
N LEU A 93 -9.57 -1.88 -6.13
CA LEU A 93 -10.04 -0.77 -5.28
C LEU A 93 -10.57 0.40 -6.12
N VAL A 94 -9.88 0.78 -7.20
CA VAL A 94 -10.37 1.84 -8.10
C VAL A 94 -11.72 1.47 -8.72
N GLY A 95 -11.90 0.20 -9.10
CA GLY A 95 -13.15 -0.32 -9.64
C GLY A 95 -14.29 -0.40 -8.61
N SER A 96 -13.98 -0.64 -7.33
CA SER A 96 -14.97 -0.78 -6.26
C SER A 96 -15.41 0.55 -5.63
N MET A 97 -14.65 1.63 -5.83
CA MET A 97 -14.96 2.93 -5.23
C MET A 97 -16.20 3.60 -5.85
N PRO A 98 -16.98 4.34 -5.04
CA PRO A 98 -18.10 5.11 -5.56
C PRO A 98 -17.62 6.23 -6.48
N LYS A 99 -18.38 6.46 -7.55
CA LYS A 99 -18.09 7.46 -8.61
C LYS A 99 -18.70 8.83 -8.32
N ASP A 100 -18.95 9.11 -7.05
CA ASP A 100 -19.62 10.31 -6.53
C ASP A 100 -18.69 11.53 -6.44
N LEU A 101 -17.39 11.28 -6.25
CA LEU A 101 -16.37 12.32 -6.12
C LEU A 101 -15.25 12.12 -7.13
N PRO A 102 -14.66 13.22 -7.67
CA PRO A 102 -13.38 13.15 -8.37
C PRO A 102 -12.31 12.53 -7.47
N ILE A 103 -11.45 11.67 -8.03
CA ILE A 103 -10.39 11.01 -7.28
C ILE A 103 -9.03 11.59 -7.64
N VAL A 104 -8.22 11.88 -6.62
CA VAL A 104 -6.80 12.22 -6.73
C VAL A 104 -5.99 11.14 -6.02
N ALA A 105 -5.06 10.50 -6.72
CA ALA A 105 -4.23 9.45 -6.15
C ALA A 105 -2.87 9.99 -5.67
N ILE A 106 -2.42 9.54 -4.50
CA ILE A 106 -1.10 9.87 -3.96
C ILE A 106 -0.38 8.58 -3.55
N GLY A 107 0.80 8.35 -4.11
CA GLY A 107 1.61 7.18 -3.77
C GLY A 107 3.01 7.55 -3.25
N ALA A 108 3.42 6.98 -2.13
CA ALA A 108 4.76 7.16 -1.58
C ALA A 108 5.64 5.92 -1.83
N SER A 109 6.86 6.13 -2.31
CA SER A 109 7.86 5.08 -2.53
C SER A 109 7.29 3.91 -3.35
N LEU A 110 7.20 2.70 -2.77
CA LEU A 110 6.57 1.53 -3.40
C LEU A 110 5.13 1.81 -3.88
N GLY A 111 4.31 2.50 -3.08
CA GLY A 111 2.96 2.86 -3.48
C GLY A 111 2.92 3.82 -4.67
N GLY A 112 3.95 4.65 -4.85
CA GLY A 112 4.10 5.49 -6.03
C GLY A 112 4.45 4.67 -7.28
N ASN A 113 5.27 3.63 -7.16
CA ASN A 113 5.53 2.70 -8.27
C ASN A 113 4.25 1.97 -8.71
N VAL A 114 3.48 1.45 -7.76
CA VAL A 114 2.19 0.79 -8.05
C VAL A 114 1.26 1.76 -8.79
N LEU A 115 1.13 3.00 -8.31
CA LEU A 115 0.29 4.02 -8.93
C LEU A 115 0.73 4.34 -10.37
N LEU A 116 2.02 4.61 -10.60
CA LEU A 116 2.52 4.95 -11.93
C LEU A 116 2.43 3.78 -12.90
N LYS A 117 2.75 2.56 -12.44
CA LYS A 117 2.59 1.35 -13.24
C LYS A 117 1.13 1.15 -13.64
N TRP A 118 0.20 1.24 -12.69
CA TRP A 118 -1.24 1.08 -12.98
C TRP A 118 -1.74 2.11 -13.97
N LEU A 119 -1.32 3.39 -13.86
CA LEU A 119 -1.66 4.43 -14.82
C LEU A 119 -1.11 4.12 -16.22
N GLY A 120 0.10 3.58 -16.32
CA GLY A 120 0.70 3.14 -17.58
C GLY A 120 0.01 1.92 -18.20
N GLU A 121 -0.47 0.99 -17.37
CA GLU A 121 -1.25 -0.18 -17.79
C GLU A 121 -2.68 0.19 -18.21
N ASN A 122 -3.22 1.29 -17.68
CA ASN A 122 -4.60 1.74 -17.88
C ASN A 122 -4.68 3.15 -18.49
N PRO A 123 -4.12 3.40 -19.69
CA PRO A 123 -4.07 4.75 -20.26
C PRO A 123 -5.46 5.35 -20.57
N ALA A 124 -6.48 4.50 -20.77
CA ALA A 124 -7.85 4.92 -21.03
C ALA A 124 -8.66 5.21 -19.75
N GLN A 125 -8.10 5.00 -18.56
CA GLN A 125 -8.81 5.23 -17.30
C GLN A 125 -9.17 6.72 -17.16
N THR A 126 -10.38 6.98 -16.66
CA THR A 126 -10.84 8.36 -16.39
C THR A 126 -11.19 8.60 -14.92
N MET A 127 -10.97 7.60 -14.06
CA MET A 127 -11.35 7.62 -12.64
C MET A 127 -10.42 8.53 -11.84
N ILE A 128 -9.11 8.37 -12.01
CA ILE A 128 -8.07 9.18 -11.38
C ILE A 128 -7.88 10.47 -12.18
N LYS A 129 -8.28 11.60 -11.60
CA LYS A 129 -8.22 12.93 -12.24
C LYS A 129 -6.86 13.61 -12.11
N ALA A 130 -6.13 13.28 -11.05
CA ALA A 130 -4.75 13.71 -10.85
C ALA A 130 -4.01 12.67 -10.02
N ALA A 131 -2.70 12.59 -10.21
CA ALA A 131 -1.82 11.72 -9.45
C ALA A 131 -0.59 12.50 -8.97
N ALA A 132 -0.14 12.21 -7.75
CA ALA A 132 1.12 12.70 -7.21
C ALA A 132 1.90 11.54 -6.61
N THR A 133 3.23 11.56 -6.76
CA THR A 133 4.08 10.53 -6.18
C THR A 133 5.28 11.12 -5.47
N MET A 134 5.70 10.46 -4.38
CA MET A 134 6.79 10.93 -3.53
C MET A 134 7.87 9.85 -3.39
N SER A 135 9.12 10.22 -3.63
CA SER A 135 10.30 9.35 -3.41
C SER A 135 10.19 7.97 -4.06
N VAL A 136 9.72 7.92 -5.31
CA VAL A 136 9.51 6.67 -6.06
C VAL A 136 10.83 6.13 -6.59
N PRO A 137 11.16 4.85 -6.37
CA PRO A 137 12.31 4.22 -7.00
C PRO A 137 11.95 3.77 -8.42
N TYR A 138 12.19 4.65 -9.41
CA TYR A 138 11.88 4.39 -10.82
C TYR A 138 12.73 3.27 -11.45
N ASP A 139 13.97 3.12 -10.98
CA ASP A 139 14.81 1.96 -11.28
C ASP A 139 14.88 1.07 -10.02
N LEU A 140 14.07 0.02 -10.01
CA LEU A 140 14.01 -0.93 -8.90
C LEU A 140 15.33 -1.68 -8.70
N ALA A 141 16.06 -1.97 -9.79
CA ALA A 141 17.31 -2.70 -9.72
C ALA A 141 18.42 -1.81 -9.14
N ALA A 142 18.53 -0.57 -9.60
CA ALA A 142 19.43 0.42 -9.01
C ALA A 142 19.04 0.75 -7.57
N GLY A 143 17.74 0.88 -7.30
CA GLY A 143 17.20 1.07 -5.95
C GLY A 143 17.63 -0.05 -5.01
N ALA A 144 17.42 -1.31 -5.40
CA ALA A 144 17.83 -2.47 -4.63
C ALA A 144 19.35 -2.52 -4.36
N ARG A 145 20.18 -2.21 -5.37
CA ARG A 145 21.63 -2.08 -5.19
C ARG A 145 21.99 -1.00 -4.18
N ASN A 146 21.34 0.16 -4.24
CA ASN A 146 21.60 1.27 -3.32
C ASN A 146 21.09 1.01 -1.89
N LEU A 147 20.00 0.25 -1.76
CA LEU A 147 19.47 -0.27 -0.49
C LEU A 147 20.44 -1.23 0.22
N SER A 148 21.35 -1.84 -0.54
CA SER A 148 22.33 -2.81 -0.06
C SER A 148 23.61 -2.16 0.50
N ILE A 149 23.72 -0.83 0.47
CA ILE A 149 24.93 -0.09 0.84
C ILE A 149 24.62 1.17 1.67
N GLY A 150 25.56 1.60 2.51
CA GLY A 150 25.50 2.88 3.25
C GLY A 150 24.23 3.04 4.11
N ALA A 151 23.58 4.20 4.03
CA ALA A 151 22.33 4.50 4.75
C ALA A 151 21.16 3.57 4.35
N GLY A 152 21.25 2.93 3.17
CA GLY A 152 20.32 1.90 2.74
C GLY A 152 20.25 0.72 3.71
N LEU A 153 21.35 0.38 4.38
CA LEU A 153 21.39 -0.73 5.34
C LEU A 153 20.55 -0.46 6.60
N PHE A 154 20.48 0.79 7.07
CA PHE A 154 19.61 1.15 8.20
C PHE A 154 18.13 1.10 7.81
N TYR A 155 17.81 1.61 6.62
CA TYR A 155 16.46 1.53 6.06
C TYR A 155 16.05 0.05 5.89
N THR A 156 16.92 -0.75 5.28
CA THR A 156 16.85 -2.21 5.16
C THR A 156 16.62 -2.89 6.49
N ALA A 157 17.44 -2.64 7.51
CA ALA A 157 17.29 -3.27 8.82
C ALA A 157 15.91 -3.01 9.45
N GLN A 158 15.37 -1.80 9.32
CA GLN A 158 14.09 -1.43 9.90
C GLN A 158 12.89 -2.15 9.24
N PHE A 159 12.85 -2.25 7.90
CA PHE A 159 11.74 -2.93 7.23
C PHE A 159 11.96 -4.45 7.09
N PHE A 160 13.21 -4.94 7.04
CA PHE A 160 13.48 -6.38 6.99
C PHE A 160 12.98 -7.08 8.25
N GLN A 161 12.96 -6.43 9.40
CA GLN A 161 12.44 -7.04 10.63
C GLN A 161 10.93 -7.33 10.51
N THR A 162 10.13 -6.40 9.98
CA THR A 162 8.68 -6.62 9.82
C THR A 162 8.39 -7.56 8.66
N MET A 163 9.12 -7.42 7.55
CA MET A 163 9.02 -8.32 6.40
C MET A 163 9.36 -9.76 6.79
N ARG A 164 10.48 -10.00 7.50
CA ARG A 164 10.86 -11.34 7.95
C ARG A 164 9.78 -11.97 8.83
N ARG A 165 9.22 -11.23 9.79
CA ARG A 165 8.12 -11.73 10.64
C ARG A 165 6.88 -12.08 9.81
N LYS A 166 6.54 -11.25 8.82
CA LYS A 166 5.43 -11.47 7.90
C LYS A 166 5.65 -12.72 7.05
N THR A 167 6.82 -12.86 6.45
CA THR A 167 7.20 -14.01 5.63
C THR A 167 7.18 -15.30 6.44
N VAL A 168 7.77 -15.32 7.64
CA VAL A 168 7.71 -16.48 8.55
C VAL A 168 6.26 -16.84 8.86
N SER A 169 5.42 -15.86 9.18
CA SER A 169 4.00 -16.15 9.46
C SER A 169 3.25 -16.72 8.24
N VAL A 170 3.56 -16.27 7.03
CA VAL A 170 2.98 -16.85 5.79
C VAL A 170 3.43 -18.29 5.60
N VAL A 171 4.73 -18.58 5.78
CA VAL A 171 5.28 -19.94 5.66
C VAL A 171 4.63 -20.89 6.67
N GLU A 172 4.53 -20.47 7.94
CA GLU A 172 3.93 -21.27 9.01
C GLU A 172 2.44 -21.54 8.77
N ARG A 173 1.69 -20.54 8.26
CA ARG A 173 0.24 -20.65 8.05
C ARG A 173 -0.13 -21.46 6.82
N PHE A 174 0.63 -21.32 5.74
CA PHE A 174 0.24 -21.82 4.42
C PHE A 174 1.18 -22.90 3.87
N GLY A 175 2.24 -23.26 4.60
CA GLY A 175 3.18 -24.31 4.18
C GLY A 175 3.98 -23.95 2.91
N VAL A 176 4.13 -22.65 2.62
CA VAL A 176 4.83 -22.17 1.42
C VAL A 176 6.33 -22.45 1.54
N LYS A 177 6.91 -23.06 0.50
CA LYS A 177 8.37 -23.17 0.40
C LYS A 177 8.95 -21.83 -0.04
N LEU A 178 9.90 -21.30 0.72
CA LEU A 178 10.68 -20.15 0.28
C LEU A 178 11.74 -20.62 -0.71
N ASP A 179 11.63 -20.20 -1.96
CA ASP A 179 12.78 -20.25 -2.86
C ASP A 179 13.76 -19.17 -2.40
N VAL A 180 14.76 -19.59 -1.61
CA VAL A 180 15.92 -18.79 -1.28
C VAL A 180 17.00 -19.15 -2.29
N PRO A 181 17.37 -18.26 -3.23
CA PRO A 181 18.51 -18.53 -4.10
C PRO A 181 19.77 -18.66 -3.25
N GLY A 182 20.36 -19.85 -3.21
CA GLY A 182 21.68 -20.09 -2.58
C GLY A 182 21.67 -20.59 -1.13
N ALA A 183 20.72 -21.43 -0.72
CA ALA A 183 20.88 -22.30 0.44
C ALA A 183 21.54 -23.63 0.06
#